data_AF-A0A1I4Q7Z9-F1
#
_entry.id   AF-A0A1I4Q7Z9-F1
#
_cell.length_a   1.000
_cell.length_b   1.000
_cell.length_c   1.000
_cell.angle_alpha   90.00
_cell.angle_beta   90.00
_cell.angle_gamma   90.00
#
_symmetry.space_group_name_H-M   'P 1'
#
loop_
_entity.id
_entity.type
_entity.pdbx_description
1 polymer ?
#
loop_
_entity_poly.entity_id
_entity_poly.type
_entity_poly.pdbx_seq_one_letter_code
_entity_poly.pdbx_strand_id
1 'polypeptide(L)'
;MTIRITDHALVRYLERVHNLDVESVRNLLLAQLGPIAAVGATMGPRFLVKRPEAKFIFQGQTLVTVIRHDQLFYRREDQPPALPPAEAAP
;
A
#
# COMPACT_ATOMS: atom_id res chain seq x y z
N MET A 1 -22.58 0.62 15.52
CA MET A 1 -21.31 1.07 16.13
C MET A 1 -20.17 0.42 15.37
N THR A 2 -19.19 1.21 14.94
CA THR A 2 -18.06 0.70 14.16
C THR A 2 -16.83 0.64 15.06
N ILE A 3 -16.26 -0.56 15.22
CA ILE A 3 -15.06 -0.78 16.03
C ILE A 3 -13.84 -0.37 15.19
N ARG A 4 -12.90 0.38 15.79
CA ARG A 4 -11.62 0.76 15.15
C ARG A 4 -10.51 -0.19 15.61
N ILE A 5 -9.84 -0.83 14.66
CA ILE A 5 -8.68 -1.70 14.92
C ILE A 5 -7.41 -0.91 14.60
N THR A 6 -6.41 -0.98 15.49
CA THR A 6 -5.10 -0.33 15.27
C THR A 6 -4.13 -1.29 14.60
N ASP A 7 -3.13 -0.77 13.90
CA ASP A 7 -2.08 -1.59 13.28
C ASP A 7 -1.32 -2.43 14.33
N HIS A 8 -1.13 -1.87 15.54
CA HIS A 8 -0.52 -2.60 16.64
C HIS A 8 -1.34 -3.85 17.03
N ALA A 9 -2.66 -3.70 17.18
CA ALA A 9 -3.54 -4.82 17.51
C ALA A 9 -3.54 -5.88 16.40
N LEU A 10 -3.54 -5.44 15.13
CA LEU A 10 -3.48 -6.32 13.98
C LEU A 10 -2.17 -7.13 13.95
N VAL A 11 -1.02 -6.47 14.12
CA VAL A 11 0.30 -7.14 14.18
C VAL A 11 0.33 -8.17 15.30
N ARG A 12 -0.12 -7.81 16.51
CA ARG A 12 -0.16 -8.76 17.64
C ARG A 12 -1.07 -9.95 17.40
N TYR A 13 -2.20 -9.73 16.72
CA TYR A 13 -3.10 -10.82 16.35
C TYR A 13 -2.44 -11.79 15.36
N LEU A 14 -1.78 -11.27 14.32
CA LEU A 14 -1.04 -12.11 13.36
C LEU A 14 0.09 -12.90 14.04
N GLU A 15 0.86 -12.26 14.92
CA GLU A 15 1.94 -12.93 15.66
C GLU A 15 1.41 -14.02 16.59
N ARG A 16 0.40 -13.72 17.41
CA ARG A 16 -0.02 -14.61 18.51
C ARG A 16 -1.03 -15.67 18.09
N VAL A 17 -1.91 -15.35 17.14
CA VAL A 17 -3.00 -16.25 16.73
C VAL A 17 -2.61 -17.04 15.49
N HIS A 18 -1.91 -16.41 14.55
CA HIS A 18 -1.49 -17.06 13.31
C HIS A 18 -0.02 -17.52 13.32
N ASN A 19 0.70 -17.34 14.44
CA ASN A 19 2.13 -17.67 14.58
C ASN A 19 2.99 -17.09 13.44
N LEU A 20 2.59 -15.94 12.91
CA LEU A 20 3.29 -15.29 11.82
C LEU A 20 4.47 -14.51 12.40
N ASP A 21 5.68 -14.87 11.97
CA ASP A 21 6.89 -14.13 12.34
C ASP A 21 6.99 -12.85 11.49
N VAL A 22 6.36 -11.80 12.00
CA VAL A 22 6.25 -10.50 11.31
C VAL A 22 7.64 -9.87 11.08
N GLU A 23 8.57 -10.07 12.01
CA GLU A 23 9.93 -9.53 11.88
C GLU A 23 10.74 -10.27 10.82
N SER A 24 10.61 -11.60 10.72
CA SER A 24 11.21 -12.35 9.61
C SER A 24 10.63 -11.94 8.26
N VAL A 25 9.31 -11.71 8.16
CA VAL A 25 8.68 -11.21 6.94
C VAL A 25 9.18 -9.81 6.59
N ARG A 26 9.31 -8.92 7.57
CA ARG A 26 9.90 -7.58 7.39
C ARG A 26 11.32 -7.67 6.83
N ASN A 27 12.16 -8.52 7.43
CA ASN A 27 13.55 -8.70 7.01
C ASN A 27 13.64 -9.28 5.59
N LEU A 28 12.77 -10.23 5.25
CA LEU A 28 12.67 -10.77 3.90
C LEU A 28 12.34 -9.68 2.87
N LEU A 29 11.33 -8.84 3.17
CA LEU A 29 10.95 -7.73 2.28
C LEU A 29 12.07 -6.70 2.14
N LEU A 30 12.76 -6.36 3.24
CA LEU A 30 13.92 -5.46 3.21
C LEU A 30 15.06 -6.02 2.37
N ALA A 31 15.38 -7.31 2.50
CA ALA A 31 16.42 -7.95 1.73
C ALA A 31 16.07 -7.99 0.23
N GLN A 32 14.82 -8.29 -0.12
CA GLN A 32 14.38 -8.42 -1.52
C GLN A 32 14.17 -7.08 -2.22
N LEU A 33 13.72 -6.06 -1.50
CA LEU A 33 13.27 -4.80 -2.09
C LEU A 33 14.14 -3.60 -1.71
N GLY A 34 14.93 -3.68 -0.65
CA GLY A 34 15.79 -2.58 -0.18
C GLY A 34 16.73 -2.02 -1.25
N PRO A 35 17.49 -2.87 -1.99
CA PRO A 35 18.35 -2.40 -3.08
C PRO A 35 17.56 -1.68 -4.18
N ILE A 36 16.39 -2.19 -4.53
CA ILE A 36 15.51 -1.62 -5.56
C ILE A 36 14.92 -0.30 -5.09
N ALA A 37 14.55 -0.21 -3.81
CA ALA A 37 13.99 1.00 -3.22
C ALA A 37 15.02 2.14 -3.21
N ALA A 38 16.29 1.83 -2.93
CA ALA A 38 17.38 2.80 -2.97
C ALA A 38 17.60 3.38 -4.38
N VAL A 39 17.61 2.52 -5.40
CA VAL A 39 17.76 2.96 -6.80
C VAL A 39 16.52 3.71 -7.27
N GLY A 40 15.32 3.17 -7.04
CA GLY A 40 14.05 3.77 -7.48
C GLY A 40 13.78 5.14 -6.85
N ALA A 41 14.21 5.37 -5.61
CA ALA A 41 14.08 6.68 -4.96
C ALA A 41 14.86 7.79 -5.67
N THR A 42 15.90 7.44 -6.45
CA THR A 42 16.63 8.43 -7.27
C THR A 42 15.87 8.80 -8.55
N MET A 43 14.95 7.95 -9.00
CA MET A 43 14.12 8.16 -10.20
C MET A 43 12.89 9.03 -9.92
N GLY A 44 12.43 9.10 -8.67
CA GLY A 44 11.34 9.98 -8.28
C GLY A 44 10.74 9.69 -6.90
N PRO A 45 9.86 10.58 -6.42
CA PRO A 45 9.28 10.50 -5.07
C PRO A 45 8.29 9.35 -4.88
N ARG A 46 7.74 8.78 -5.95
CA ARG A 46 6.82 7.63 -5.91
C ARG A 46 7.05 6.75 -7.13
N PHE A 47 7.25 5.45 -6.92
CA PHE A 47 7.49 4.49 -8.00
C PHE A 47 6.90 3.12 -7.69
N LEU A 48 6.82 2.29 -8.74
CA LEU A 48 6.22 0.96 -8.71
C LEU A 48 7.26 -0.09 -9.07
N VAL A 49 7.39 -1.12 -8.25
CA VAL A 49 8.18 -2.31 -8.56
C VAL A 49 7.22 -3.45 -8.89
N LYS A 50 7.28 -3.94 -10.13
CA LYS A 50 6.45 -5.07 -10.58
C LYS A 50 7.24 -6.37 -10.42
N ARG A 51 6.69 -7.32 -9.67
CA ARG A 51 7.15 -8.71 -9.62
C ARG A 51 6.02 -9.65 -10.07
N PRO A 52 6.33 -10.91 -10.43
CA PRO A 52 5.30 -11.87 -10.84
C PRO A 52 4.18 -12.04 -9.83
N GLU A 53 4.52 -12.07 -8.53
CA GLU A 53 3.58 -12.30 -7.44
C GLU A 53 2.77 -11.05 -7.02
N ALA A 54 3.39 -9.87 -7.11
CA ALA A 54 2.82 -8.64 -6.58
C ALA A 54 3.44 -7.38 -7.16
N LYS A 55 2.71 -6.29 -7.01
CA LYS A 55 3.15 -4.93 -7.31
C LYS A 55 3.40 -4.20 -6.00
N PHE A 56 4.60 -3.65 -5.86
CA PHE A 56 5.05 -2.95 -4.67
C PHE A 56 5.10 -1.46 -4.97
N ILE A 57 4.39 -0.66 -4.18
CA ILE A 57 4.33 0.79 -4.32
C ILE A 57 5.22 1.43 -3.26
N PHE A 58 6.18 2.23 -3.73
CA PHE A 58 7.11 2.97 -2.89
C PHE A 58 6.83 4.46 -2.93
N GLN A 59 7.05 5.12 -1.79
CA GLN A 59 7.15 6.56 -1.68
C GLN A 59 8.52 6.89 -1.07
N GLY A 60 9.43 7.42 -1.90
CA GLY A 60 10.85 7.47 -1.59
C GLY A 60 11.38 6.08 -1.24
N GLN A 61 11.93 5.92 -0.04
CA GLN A 61 12.46 4.64 0.45
C GLN A 61 11.44 3.80 1.25
N THR A 62 10.20 4.26 1.36
CA THR A 62 9.17 3.58 2.16
C THR A 62 8.29 2.72 1.27
N LEU A 63 8.16 1.43 1.59
CA LEU A 63 7.14 0.56 1.00
C LEU A 63 5.78 0.90 1.61
N VAL A 64 4.86 1.42 0.80
CA VAL A 64 3.55 1.91 1.27
C VAL A 64 2.45 0.87 1.05
N THR A 65 2.52 0.10 -0.03
CA THR A 65 1.46 -0.85 -0.38
C THR A 65 2.01 -2.02 -1.20
N VAL A 66 1.44 -3.19 -0.96
CA VAL A 66 1.65 -4.40 -1.77
C VAL A 66 0.31 -4.81 -2.35
N ILE A 67 0.22 -4.89 -3.67
CA ILE A 67 -1.01 -5.26 -4.39
C ILE A 67 -0.74 -6.60 -5.08
N ARG A 68 -1.57 -7.62 -4.80
CA ARG A 68 -1.46 -8.88 -5.53
C ARG A 68 -1.78 -8.67 -7.01
N HIS A 69 -1.16 -9.46 -7.88
CA HIS A 69 -1.29 -9.25 -9.32
C HIS A 69 -2.73 -9.42 -9.83
N ASP A 70 -3.54 -10.22 -9.14
CA ASP A 70 -4.97 -10.48 -9.39
C ASP A 70 -5.92 -9.41 -8.80
N GLN A 71 -5.44 -8.63 -7.82
CA GLN A 71 -6.18 -7.49 -7.26
C GLN A 71 -6.02 -6.28 -8.18
N LEU A 72 -6.63 -6.35 -9.36
CA LEU A 72 -6.78 -5.21 -10.25
C LEU A 72 -7.57 -4.11 -9.52
N PHE A 73 -7.01 -2.89 -9.57
CA PHE A 73 -7.47 -1.64 -8.95
C PHE A 73 -8.98 -1.51 -8.70
N TYR A 74 -9.36 -1.13 -7.48
CA TYR A 74 -10.53 -0.26 -7.28
C TYR A 74 -10.18 1.08 -7.95
N ARG A 75 -10.60 1.22 -9.21
CA ARG A 75 -10.39 2.40 -10.01
C ARG A 75 -11.26 3.51 -9.45
N ARG A 76 -10.66 4.68 -9.23
CA ARG A 76 -11.32 5.95 -8.86
C ARG A 76 -12.17 6.49 -10.03
N GLU A 77 -12.85 5.62 -10.78
CA GLU A 77 -13.82 5.96 -11.83
C GLU A 77 -15.26 6.04 -11.30
N ASP A 78 -15.52 5.53 -10.08
CA ASP A 78 -16.81 5.70 -9.37
C ASP A 78 -16.86 6.97 -8.50
N GLN A 79 -16.03 7.98 -8.79
CA GLN A 79 -16.28 9.31 -8.26
C GLN A 79 -17.19 10.02 -9.26
N PRO A 80 -18.51 10.18 -8.99
CA PRO A 80 -19.35 10.98 -9.86
C PRO A 80 -18.71 12.38 -9.99
N PRO A 81 -18.76 12.99 -11.19
CA PRO A 81 -18.14 14.29 -11.42
C PRO A 81 -18.62 15.25 -10.34
N ALA A 82 -17.68 16.01 -9.77
CA ALA A 82 -18.02 17.04 -8.78
C ALA A 82 -19.12 17.91 -9.38
N LEU A 83 -20.27 17.95 -8.69
CA LEU A 83 -21.37 18.82 -9.09
C LEU A 83 -20.83 20.25 -9.20
N PRO A 84 -21.12 20.98 -10.30
CA PRO A 84 -20.75 22.38 -10.38
C PRO A 84 -21.36 23.14 -9.19
N PRO A 85 -20.69 24.20 -8.70
CA PRO A 85 -21.21 24.98 -7.58
C PRO A 85 -22.63 25.46 -7.89
N ALA A 86 -23.53 25.30 -6.93
CA ALA A 86 -24.96 25.61 -7.05
C ALA A 86 -25.26 27.12 -7.03
N GLU A 87 -24.48 27.92 -7.74
CA GLU A 87 -24.65 29.37 -7.84
C GLU A 87 -24.43 29.82 -9.28
N ALA A 88 -25.53 29.83 -10.04
CA ALA A 88 -25.83 30.82 -11.08
C ALA A 88 -27.20 30.45 -11.70
N ALA A 89 -28.28 30.60 -10.92
CA ALA A 89 -29.61 30.78 -11.48
C ALA A 89 -29.86 32.31 -11.56
N PRO A 90 -30.32 32.84 -12.71
CA PRO A 90 -30.59 34.26 -12.91
C PRO A 90 -31.77 34.79 -12.09
#